data_AF-A0A935P187-F1
#
_entry.id   AF-A0A935P187-F1
#
_cell.length_a   1.000
_cell.length_b   1.000
_cell.length_c   1.000
_cell.angle_alpha   90.00
_cell.angle_beta   90.00
_cell.angle_gamma   90.00
#
_symmetry.space_group_name_H-M   'P 1'
#
loop_
_entity.id
_entity.type
_entity.pdbx_description
1 polymer ?
#
loop_
_entity_poly.entity_id
_entity_poly.type
_entity_poly.pdbx_seq_one_letter_code
_entity_poly.pdbx_strand_id
1 'polypeptide(L)'
;MGIVTSCGPAIRPVTPPPEPQGSPAPPRAAAAEPVRPGRRILVGEMCPLGAAGRPSLAPLLLRGVQWTDEPAEVGAAISHGEATRFTVFGVDGKRAGVFEALGLAEVGLPQVVAAGSYAGAGPCTRAGASSVRLEEPACQPATRGCGIAVAALGDKVDTWEWKAGGACTSGDVLAIDVDGDGVVEAFPIAGLLDAVRGPAESLEARAQAVTCAPSFAVFGLRIAPPPENGKAADPRYVVLVDVLAVVDFDDDGRREVVLGLRYPDQRTIAIYGAGESPSTLQLIGEATSWVR
;
A
#
# COMPACT_ATOMS: atom_id res chain seq x y z
N MET A 1 2.21 87.98 46.37
CA MET A 1 0.95 87.21 46.38
C MET A 1 0.93 86.35 45.14
N GLY A 2 1.10 85.04 45.31
CA GLY A 2 1.25 84.07 44.23
C GLY A 2 -0.11 83.50 43.78
N ILE A 3 -0.25 83.27 42.47
CA ILE A 3 -1.39 82.56 41.88
C ILE A 3 -0.90 81.17 41.48
N VAL A 4 -1.58 80.16 42.00
CA VAL A 4 -1.33 78.73 41.80
C VAL A 4 -2.00 78.30 40.49
N THR A 5 -1.23 77.80 39.52
CA THR A 5 -1.75 77.13 38.32
C THR A 5 -2.00 75.65 38.64
N SER A 6 -3.24 75.19 38.46
CA SER A 6 -3.60 73.79 38.58
C SER A 6 -3.45 73.08 37.22
N CYS A 7 -2.72 71.97 37.22
CA CYS A 7 -2.67 71.02 36.11
C CYS A 7 -3.76 69.96 36.31
N GLY A 8 -4.84 70.02 35.53
CA GLY A 8 -5.81 68.93 35.45
C GLY A 8 -5.35 67.83 34.48
N PRO A 9 -5.65 66.54 34.74
CA PRO A 9 -5.25 65.46 33.85
C PRO A 9 -6.06 65.46 32.54
N ALA A 10 -5.36 65.26 31.42
CA ALA A 10 -5.96 65.16 30.10
C ALA A 10 -6.63 63.78 29.92
N ILE A 11 -7.95 63.76 29.79
CA ILE A 11 -8.73 62.57 29.43
C ILE A 11 -8.59 62.35 27.92
N ARG A 12 -8.02 61.21 27.50
CA ARG A 12 -8.06 60.77 26.10
C ARG A 12 -9.34 59.95 25.86
N PRO A 13 -10.07 60.18 24.76
CA PRO A 13 -11.21 59.35 24.41
C PRO A 13 -10.75 57.92 24.08
N VAL A 14 -11.51 56.94 24.58
CA VAL A 14 -11.30 55.51 24.32
C VAL A 14 -11.70 55.22 22.88
N THR A 15 -10.73 54.79 22.05
CA THR A 15 -11.01 54.29 20.71
C THR A 15 -11.66 52.90 20.82
N PRO A 16 -12.72 52.60 20.04
CA PRO A 16 -13.32 51.26 20.03
C PRO A 16 -12.28 50.20 19.62
N PRO A 17 -12.39 48.97 20.15
CA PRO A 17 -11.52 47.88 19.70
C PRO A 17 -11.76 47.60 18.20
N PRO A 18 -10.70 47.27 17.45
CA PRO A 18 -10.85 46.86 16.04
C PRO A 18 -11.72 45.61 15.95
N GLU A 19 -12.63 45.58 14.98
CA GLU A 19 -13.43 44.39 14.67
C GLU A 19 -12.50 43.19 14.41
N PRO A 20 -12.89 41.98 14.88
CA PRO A 20 -12.13 40.78 14.58
C PRO A 20 -12.12 40.58 13.06
N GLN A 21 -10.92 40.70 12.48
CA GLN A 21 -10.70 40.33 11.10
C GLN A 21 -11.13 38.87 10.95
N GLY A 22 -12.15 38.66 10.11
CA GLY A 22 -12.68 37.33 9.82
C GLY A 22 -11.51 36.41 9.49
N SER A 23 -11.41 35.30 10.22
CA SER A 23 -10.40 34.29 9.95
C SER A 23 -10.47 33.91 8.46
N PRO A 24 -9.33 33.83 7.76
CA PRO A 24 -9.33 33.39 6.38
C PRO A 24 -10.06 32.04 6.32
N ALA A 25 -11.06 31.95 5.45
CA ALA A 25 -11.79 30.71 5.24
C ALA A 25 -10.76 29.60 4.98
N PRO A 26 -10.91 28.42 5.62
CA PRO A 26 -10.01 27.32 5.38
C PRO A 26 -9.95 27.04 3.87
N PRO A 27 -8.76 26.74 3.31
CA PRO A 27 -8.65 26.38 1.91
C PRO A 27 -9.64 25.26 1.62
N ARG A 28 -10.52 25.50 0.65
CA ARG A 28 -11.54 24.56 0.23
C ARG A 28 -10.81 23.30 -0.23
N ALA A 29 -10.97 22.19 0.50
CA ALA A 29 -10.45 20.91 0.08
C ALA A 29 -10.86 20.68 -1.39
N ALA A 30 -9.91 20.26 -2.21
CA ALA A 30 -10.22 19.85 -3.57
C ALA A 30 -11.33 18.80 -3.50
N ALA A 31 -12.34 18.91 -4.36
CA ALA A 31 -13.39 17.90 -4.39
C ALA A 31 -12.73 16.59 -4.82
N ALA A 32 -12.83 15.55 -3.98
CA ALA A 32 -12.37 14.20 -4.32
C ALA A 32 -12.95 13.78 -5.67
N GLU A 33 -12.11 13.21 -6.53
CA GLU A 33 -12.58 12.72 -7.83
C GLU A 33 -13.58 11.56 -7.63
N PRO A 34 -14.67 11.50 -8.42
CA PRO A 34 -15.62 10.40 -8.31
C PRO A 34 -14.99 9.08 -8.76
N VAL A 35 -15.21 8.02 -7.96
CA VAL A 35 -14.76 6.65 -8.26
C VAL A 35 -15.31 6.18 -9.60
N ARG A 36 -14.43 5.67 -10.46
CA ARG A 36 -14.79 5.16 -11.80
C ARG A 36 -15.10 3.65 -11.74
N PRO A 37 -15.82 3.09 -12.72
CA PRO A 37 -15.95 1.63 -12.82
C PRO A 37 -14.57 0.99 -13.00
N GLY A 38 -14.15 0.21 -12.00
CA GLY A 38 -12.89 -0.52 -12.01
C GLY A 38 -12.77 -1.52 -13.15
N ARG A 39 -11.54 -1.75 -13.60
CA ARG A 39 -11.18 -2.67 -14.68
C ARG A 39 -10.98 -4.08 -14.16
N ARG A 40 -11.09 -5.05 -15.08
CA ARG A 40 -10.75 -6.44 -14.77
C ARG A 40 -9.24 -6.64 -14.78
N ILE A 41 -8.69 -7.07 -13.65
CA ILE A 41 -7.26 -7.31 -13.45
C ILE A 41 -7.03 -8.57 -12.63
N LEU A 42 -5.83 -9.13 -12.74
CA LEU A 42 -5.36 -10.23 -11.90
C LEU A 42 -4.03 -9.81 -11.26
N VAL A 43 -3.99 -9.84 -9.93
CA VAL A 43 -2.80 -9.57 -9.12
C VAL A 43 -2.15 -10.91 -8.73
N GLY A 44 -0.83 -10.95 -8.79
CA GLY A 44 -0.01 -12.09 -8.41
C GLY A 44 1.26 -11.70 -7.68
N GLU A 45 1.85 -12.63 -6.95
CA GLU A 45 3.25 -12.54 -6.48
C GLU A 45 4.15 -13.31 -7.44
N MET A 46 5.03 -12.59 -8.15
CA MET A 46 6.00 -13.16 -9.07
C MET A 46 7.36 -13.33 -8.41
N CYS A 47 7.92 -14.53 -8.51
CA CYS A 47 9.25 -14.86 -8.06
C CYS A 47 10.12 -15.29 -9.26
N PRO A 48 11.23 -14.60 -9.55
CA PRO A 48 12.16 -15.02 -10.61
C PRO A 48 12.77 -16.41 -10.37
N LEU A 49 12.93 -16.78 -9.10
CA LEU A 49 13.46 -18.07 -8.63
C LEU A 49 12.41 -18.81 -7.77
N GLY A 50 11.19 -18.94 -8.27
CA GLY A 50 10.10 -19.61 -7.55
C GLY A 50 10.11 -21.12 -7.73
N ALA A 51 9.08 -21.65 -8.39
CA ALA A 51 8.85 -23.08 -8.58
C ALA A 51 10.05 -23.80 -9.20
N ALA A 52 10.70 -24.68 -8.41
CA ALA A 52 11.91 -25.39 -8.81
C ALA A 52 13.03 -24.47 -9.34
N GLY A 53 13.15 -23.26 -8.79
CA GLY A 53 14.16 -22.28 -9.19
C GLY A 53 13.89 -21.60 -10.54
N ARG A 54 12.68 -21.75 -11.09
CA ARG A 54 12.24 -21.11 -12.34
C ARG A 54 11.29 -19.94 -12.04
N PRO A 55 11.14 -19.00 -12.98
CA PRO A 55 10.15 -17.94 -12.85
C PRO A 55 8.75 -18.51 -12.70
N SER A 56 8.03 -18.02 -11.70
CA SER A 56 6.66 -18.43 -11.43
C SER A 56 5.88 -17.32 -10.72
N LEU A 57 4.57 -17.35 -10.87
CA LEU A 57 3.65 -16.39 -10.28
C LEU A 57 2.59 -17.12 -9.46
N ALA A 58 2.43 -16.73 -8.20
CA ALA A 58 1.32 -17.18 -7.37
C ALA A 58 0.16 -16.20 -7.59
N PRO A 59 -0.95 -16.62 -8.19
CA PRO A 59 -2.12 -15.76 -8.34
C PRO A 59 -2.70 -15.45 -6.96
N LEU A 60 -3.03 -14.18 -6.70
CA LEU A 60 -3.46 -13.72 -5.38
C LEU A 60 -4.91 -13.26 -5.38
N LEU A 61 -5.29 -12.43 -6.36
CA LEU A 61 -6.55 -11.70 -6.32
C LEU A 61 -7.01 -11.33 -7.73
N LEU A 62 -8.27 -11.62 -8.02
CA LEU A 62 -8.93 -11.28 -9.27
C LEU A 62 -9.92 -10.14 -9.03
N ARG A 63 -9.83 -9.10 -9.85
CA ARG A 63 -10.90 -8.12 -10.02
C ARG A 63 -11.78 -8.56 -11.18
N GLY A 64 -12.89 -9.21 -10.87
CA GLY A 64 -13.96 -9.50 -11.83
C GLY A 64 -15.02 -8.40 -11.80
N VAL A 65 -16.29 -8.79 -11.66
CA VAL A 65 -17.36 -7.86 -11.27
C VAL A 65 -17.18 -7.41 -9.82
N GLN A 66 -16.66 -8.29 -8.97
CA GLN A 66 -16.22 -8.04 -7.59
C GLN A 66 -14.78 -8.52 -7.43
N TRP A 67 -14.14 -8.16 -6.33
CA TRP A 67 -12.88 -8.75 -5.90
C TRP A 67 -13.11 -10.20 -5.42
N THR A 68 -12.20 -11.10 -5.76
CA THR A 68 -12.23 -12.52 -5.35
C THR A 68 -10.84 -13.11 -5.30
N ASP A 69 -10.52 -13.77 -4.19
CA ASP A 69 -9.30 -14.56 -3.97
C ASP A 69 -9.57 -16.07 -4.06
N GLU A 70 -10.77 -16.48 -4.49
CA GLU A 70 -11.14 -17.88 -4.65
C GLU A 70 -10.20 -18.58 -5.66
N PRO A 71 -9.43 -19.60 -5.24
CA PRO A 71 -8.38 -20.20 -6.07
C PRO A 71 -8.87 -20.69 -7.44
N ALA A 72 -10.10 -21.19 -7.52
CA ALA A 72 -10.68 -21.66 -8.77
C ALA A 72 -10.89 -20.52 -9.78
N GLU A 73 -11.41 -19.37 -9.34
CA GLU A 73 -11.68 -18.21 -10.21
C GLU A 73 -10.39 -17.50 -10.61
N VAL A 74 -9.50 -17.31 -9.63
CA VAL A 74 -8.19 -16.69 -9.85
C VAL A 74 -7.34 -17.54 -10.82
N GLY A 75 -7.36 -18.88 -10.66
CA GLY A 75 -6.70 -19.81 -11.56
C GLY A 75 -7.33 -19.84 -12.97
N ALA A 76 -8.66 -19.77 -13.05
CA ALA A 76 -9.39 -19.82 -14.32
C ALA A 76 -8.96 -18.71 -15.29
N ALA A 77 -8.69 -17.50 -14.79
CA ALA A 77 -8.22 -16.38 -15.61
C ALA A 77 -6.91 -16.72 -16.35
N ILE A 78 -6.02 -17.51 -15.75
CA ILE A 78 -4.77 -17.95 -16.38
C ILE A 78 -5.02 -19.13 -17.31
N SER A 79 -5.77 -20.15 -16.86
CA SER A 79 -6.02 -21.36 -17.66
C SER A 79 -6.84 -21.09 -18.93
N HIS A 80 -7.71 -20.08 -18.90
CA HIS A 80 -8.48 -19.65 -20.08
C HIS A 80 -7.71 -18.66 -20.98
N GLY A 81 -6.48 -18.28 -20.61
CA GLY A 81 -5.67 -17.36 -21.39
C GLY A 81 -6.12 -15.90 -21.32
N GLU A 82 -6.95 -15.54 -20.33
CA GLU A 82 -7.35 -14.13 -20.09
C GLU A 82 -6.21 -13.32 -19.47
N ALA A 83 -5.37 -13.97 -18.65
CA ALA A 83 -4.21 -13.38 -17.97
C ALA A 83 -2.91 -14.06 -18.41
N THR A 84 -2.31 -13.59 -19.50
CA THR A 84 -1.08 -14.20 -20.07
C THR A 84 0.17 -13.38 -19.82
N ARG A 85 0.05 -12.07 -19.58
CA ARG A 85 1.18 -11.15 -19.47
C ARG A 85 1.02 -10.25 -18.26
N PHE A 86 1.99 -10.32 -17.34
CA PHE A 86 1.98 -9.59 -16.08
C PHE A 86 3.10 -8.56 -16.07
N THR A 87 2.76 -7.31 -15.77
CA THR A 87 3.74 -6.28 -15.41
C THR A 87 4.20 -6.53 -13.99
N VAL A 88 5.51 -6.64 -13.79
CA VAL A 88 6.10 -6.84 -12.45
C VAL A 88 6.70 -5.53 -11.97
N PHE A 89 6.36 -5.14 -10.74
CA PHE A 89 6.85 -3.91 -10.14
C PHE A 89 8.22 -4.10 -9.48
N GLY A 90 9.04 -3.05 -9.56
CA GLY A 90 10.18 -2.84 -8.69
C GLY A 90 9.75 -2.19 -7.38
N VAL A 91 10.66 -2.10 -6.40
CA VAL A 91 10.39 -1.45 -5.09
C VAL A 91 10.13 0.07 -5.19
N ASP A 92 10.26 0.65 -6.37
CA ASP A 92 9.97 2.06 -6.67
C ASP A 92 8.63 2.25 -7.41
N GLY A 93 7.84 1.18 -7.57
CA GLY A 93 6.55 1.21 -8.25
C GLY A 93 6.65 1.28 -9.77
N LYS A 94 7.86 1.29 -10.33
CA LYS A 94 8.08 1.24 -11.77
C LYS A 94 8.16 -0.20 -12.23
N ARG A 95 7.90 -0.44 -13.51
CA ARG A 95 8.08 -1.76 -14.12
C ARG A 95 9.53 -2.24 -13.97
N ALA A 96 9.71 -3.36 -13.27
CA ALA A 96 10.97 -4.10 -13.21
C ALA A 96 11.10 -5.06 -14.39
N GLY A 97 9.99 -5.66 -14.83
CA GLY A 97 9.98 -6.63 -15.92
C GLY A 97 8.58 -7.08 -16.30
N VAL A 98 8.53 -8.14 -17.10
CA VAL A 98 7.30 -8.77 -17.56
C VAL A 98 7.40 -10.28 -17.34
N PHE A 99 6.37 -10.84 -16.74
CA PHE A 99 6.17 -12.29 -16.64
C PHE A 99 5.13 -12.73 -17.66
N GLU A 100 5.45 -13.75 -18.44
CA GLU A 100 4.55 -14.36 -19.42
C GLU A 100 4.15 -15.75 -18.90
N ALA A 101 2.88 -15.90 -18.55
CA ALA A 101 2.33 -17.15 -18.06
C ALA A 101 2.11 -18.13 -19.22
N LEU A 102 2.59 -19.36 -19.04
CA LEU A 102 2.42 -20.45 -20.00
C LEU A 102 1.31 -21.42 -19.57
N GLY A 103 1.04 -21.50 -18.27
CA GLY A 103 0.02 -22.36 -17.70
C GLY A 103 0.17 -22.51 -16.19
N LEU A 104 -0.78 -23.22 -15.58
CA LEU A 104 -0.75 -23.53 -14.16
C LEU A 104 0.04 -24.81 -13.87
N ALA A 105 0.66 -24.87 -12.70
CA ALA A 105 1.43 -26.00 -12.19
C ALA A 105 1.21 -26.16 -10.68
N GLU A 106 1.24 -27.41 -10.22
CA GLU A 106 1.26 -27.76 -8.79
C GLU A 106 2.70 -27.87 -8.31
N VAL A 107 3.04 -27.15 -7.23
CA VAL A 107 4.44 -27.01 -6.77
C VAL A 107 4.61 -27.26 -5.27
N GLY A 108 3.67 -27.99 -4.66
CA GLY A 108 3.69 -28.27 -3.23
C GLY A 108 3.33 -27.08 -2.33
N LEU A 109 2.77 -26.02 -2.93
CA LEU A 109 2.07 -24.96 -2.23
C LEU A 109 0.57 -25.32 -2.11
N PRO A 110 -0.16 -24.75 -1.13
CA PRO A 110 -1.61 -24.92 -1.02
C PRO A 110 -2.36 -24.47 -2.28
N GLN A 111 -1.79 -23.52 -3.03
CA GLN A 111 -2.33 -23.00 -4.29
C GLN A 111 -1.55 -23.46 -5.52
N VAL A 112 -2.23 -23.49 -6.66
CA VAL A 112 -1.61 -23.62 -7.98
C VAL A 112 -0.84 -22.34 -8.33
N VAL A 113 0.23 -22.49 -9.10
CA VAL A 113 1.08 -21.37 -9.52
C VAL A 113 1.16 -21.32 -11.03
N ALA A 114 1.28 -20.14 -11.60
CA ALA A 114 1.58 -19.98 -13.01
C ALA A 114 3.08 -20.22 -13.25
N ALA A 115 3.40 -21.16 -14.13
CA ALA A 115 4.75 -21.33 -14.67
C ALA A 115 4.90 -20.50 -15.94
N GLY A 116 6.10 -19.95 -16.17
CA GLY A 116 6.30 -19.06 -17.30
C GLY A 116 7.73 -18.59 -17.50
N SER A 117 7.86 -17.51 -18.26
CA SER A 117 9.14 -16.82 -18.47
C SER A 117 9.09 -15.42 -17.88
N TYR A 118 10.22 -14.96 -17.36
CA TYR A 118 10.37 -13.59 -16.86
C TYR A 118 11.48 -12.86 -17.62
N ALA A 119 11.19 -11.64 -18.06
CA ALA A 119 12.15 -10.77 -18.73
C ALA A 119 12.17 -9.39 -18.04
N GLY A 120 13.32 -9.00 -17.48
CA GLY A 120 13.52 -7.72 -16.81
C GLY A 120 14.52 -7.82 -15.66
N ALA A 121 14.59 -6.77 -14.85
CA ALA A 121 15.37 -6.73 -13.62
C ALA A 121 14.66 -7.46 -12.47
N GLY A 122 15.33 -7.73 -11.36
CA GLY A 122 14.67 -8.30 -10.18
C GLY A 122 13.57 -7.37 -9.61
N PRO A 123 12.49 -7.93 -9.01
CA PRO A 123 11.48 -7.14 -8.30
C PRO A 123 12.06 -6.32 -7.14
N CYS A 124 13.14 -6.80 -6.51
CA CYS A 124 13.86 -6.07 -5.47
C CYS A 124 14.76 -4.93 -5.98
N THR A 125 14.45 -4.36 -7.15
CA THR A 125 15.26 -3.28 -7.73
C THR A 125 14.48 -1.99 -7.92
N ARG A 126 15.16 -0.86 -7.76
CA ARG A 126 14.68 0.49 -8.08
C ARG A 126 15.44 1.11 -9.24
N ALA A 127 14.85 2.10 -9.90
CA ALA A 127 15.53 2.86 -10.93
C ALA A 127 16.73 3.60 -10.32
N GLY A 128 17.91 3.39 -10.90
CA GLY A 128 19.14 4.14 -10.63
C GLY A 128 19.42 5.16 -11.73
N ALA A 129 20.65 5.68 -11.73
CA ALA A 129 21.14 6.51 -12.82
C ALA A 129 21.29 5.69 -14.12
N SER A 130 21.07 6.34 -15.26
CA SER A 130 21.37 5.80 -16.60
C SER A 130 20.76 4.44 -16.91
N SER A 131 19.47 4.23 -16.61
CA SER A 131 18.71 3.00 -16.86
C SER A 131 19.18 1.73 -16.13
N VAL A 132 20.21 1.84 -15.28
CA VAL A 132 20.62 0.75 -14.38
C VAL A 132 19.59 0.63 -13.26
N ARG A 133 19.21 -0.60 -12.92
CA ARG A 133 18.40 -0.87 -11.73
C ARG A 133 19.29 -1.27 -10.57
N LEU A 134 19.03 -0.70 -9.40
CA LEU A 134 19.80 -0.90 -8.18
C LEU A 134 19.02 -1.81 -7.24
N GLU A 135 19.70 -2.79 -6.65
CA GLU A 135 19.12 -3.66 -5.62
C GLU A 135 18.76 -2.84 -4.37
N GLU A 136 17.64 -3.23 -3.75
CA GLU A 136 17.17 -2.69 -2.47
C GLU A 136 17.42 -3.71 -1.36
N PRO A 137 18.43 -3.49 -0.48
CA PRO A 137 18.86 -4.49 0.49
C PRO A 137 17.76 -4.97 1.45
N ALA A 138 16.80 -4.10 1.78
CA ALA A 138 15.69 -4.46 2.67
C ALA A 138 14.66 -5.40 2.02
N CYS A 139 14.59 -5.43 0.68
CA CYS A 139 13.59 -6.21 -0.04
C CYS A 139 13.88 -7.71 0.01
N GLN A 140 15.13 -8.14 -0.18
CA GLN A 140 15.49 -9.57 -0.15
C GLN A 140 15.06 -10.31 1.13
N PRO A 141 15.35 -9.83 2.35
CA PRO A 141 14.88 -10.49 3.56
C PRO A 141 13.36 -10.40 3.77
N ALA A 142 12.68 -9.44 3.12
CA ALA A 142 11.23 -9.28 3.22
C ALA A 142 10.46 -10.18 2.24
N THR A 143 10.92 -10.30 1.00
CA THR A 143 10.18 -10.95 -0.10
C THR A 143 10.92 -12.10 -0.77
N ARG A 144 12.18 -12.35 -0.39
CA ARG A 144 13.08 -13.32 -1.06
C ARG A 144 13.27 -13.06 -2.56
N GLY A 145 13.22 -11.80 -2.97
CA GLY A 145 13.37 -11.44 -4.38
C GLY A 145 12.08 -11.52 -5.19
N CYS A 146 10.96 -11.88 -4.56
CA CYS A 146 9.64 -11.84 -5.18
C CYS A 146 9.06 -10.41 -5.15
N GLY A 147 8.06 -10.15 -5.99
CA GLY A 147 7.35 -8.88 -5.97
C GLY A 147 5.97 -8.96 -6.63
N ILE A 148 5.22 -7.86 -6.53
CA ILE A 148 3.85 -7.78 -7.02
C ILE A 148 3.85 -7.67 -8.55
N ALA A 149 2.95 -8.41 -9.16
CA ALA A 149 2.75 -8.47 -10.59
C ALA A 149 1.26 -8.37 -10.93
N VAL A 150 0.94 -7.69 -12.03
CA VAL A 150 -0.46 -7.44 -12.43
C VAL A 150 -0.65 -7.66 -13.92
N ALA A 151 -1.71 -8.38 -14.27
CA ALA A 151 -2.20 -8.53 -15.62
C ALA A 151 -3.55 -7.83 -15.76
N ALA A 152 -3.73 -7.03 -16.81
CA ALA A 152 -5.06 -6.61 -17.22
C ALA A 152 -5.72 -7.74 -18.03
N LEU A 153 -7.03 -7.90 -17.88
CA LEU A 153 -7.80 -8.94 -18.58
C LEU A 153 -8.52 -8.33 -19.79
N GLY A 154 -8.44 -8.98 -20.95
CA GLY A 154 -9.11 -8.58 -22.20
C GLY A 154 -8.19 -8.00 -23.28
N ASP A 155 -8.75 -7.42 -24.34
CA ASP A 155 -8.06 -7.29 -25.64
C ASP A 155 -7.04 -6.13 -25.78
N LYS A 156 -6.74 -5.36 -24.72
CA LYS A 156 -5.88 -4.15 -24.81
C LYS A 156 -4.75 -4.08 -23.76
N VAL A 157 -4.16 -5.22 -23.40
CA VAL A 157 -3.22 -5.43 -22.27
C VAL A 157 -1.92 -4.61 -22.33
N ASP A 158 -1.38 -4.34 -23.52
CA ASP A 158 0.05 -4.01 -23.65
C ASP A 158 0.47 -2.54 -23.42
N THR A 159 -0.48 -1.62 -23.17
CA THR A 159 -0.17 -0.18 -23.06
C THR A 159 -0.56 0.46 -21.74
N TRP A 160 -0.92 -0.33 -20.73
CA TRP A 160 -1.38 0.23 -19.47
C TRP A 160 -0.25 0.76 -18.59
N GLU A 161 -0.43 1.98 -18.11
CA GLU A 161 0.38 2.60 -17.09
C GLU A 161 -0.35 2.47 -15.75
N TRP A 162 0.29 1.80 -14.79
CA TRP A 162 -0.24 1.64 -13.45
C TRP A 162 0.13 2.85 -12.60
N LYS A 163 -0.85 3.43 -11.91
CA LYS A 163 -0.64 4.60 -11.06
C LYS A 163 -0.15 4.16 -9.69
N ALA A 164 1.18 4.05 -9.56
CA ALA A 164 1.82 3.79 -8.29
C ALA A 164 1.64 5.00 -7.34
N GLY A 165 1.33 4.71 -6.08
CA GLY A 165 1.43 5.66 -4.98
C GLY A 165 2.61 5.31 -4.08
N GLY A 166 2.50 5.70 -2.81
CA GLY A 166 3.45 5.28 -1.80
C GLY A 166 2.85 5.33 -0.42
N ALA A 167 3.51 4.62 0.48
CA ALA A 167 3.26 4.66 1.90
C ALA A 167 4.49 5.19 2.62
N CYS A 168 4.30 5.71 3.83
CA CYS A 168 5.40 5.96 4.74
C CYS A 168 4.95 5.77 6.18
N THR A 169 5.90 5.73 7.11
CA THR A 169 5.60 5.61 8.53
C THR A 169 5.96 6.86 9.29
N SER A 170 5.06 7.26 10.19
CA SER A 170 5.27 8.37 11.11
C SER A 170 4.77 7.96 12.49
N GLY A 171 5.69 7.68 13.43
CA GLY A 171 5.32 7.14 14.74
C GLY A 171 4.68 5.75 14.63
N ASP A 172 3.44 5.62 15.08
CA ASP A 172 2.66 4.38 15.12
C ASP A 172 1.64 4.24 13.98
N VAL A 173 1.69 5.13 12.97
CA VAL A 173 0.80 5.07 11.80
C VAL A 173 1.54 4.76 10.51
N LEU A 174 0.87 4.00 9.65
CA LEU A 174 1.13 3.85 8.24
C LEU A 174 0.33 4.90 7.49
N ALA A 175 1.02 5.75 6.75
CA ALA A 175 0.45 6.91 6.09
C ALA A 175 0.45 6.69 4.58
N ILE A 176 -0.72 6.77 3.95
CA ILE A 176 -0.94 6.49 2.52
C ILE A 176 -1.86 7.59 1.99
N ASP A 177 -1.59 8.09 0.79
CA ASP A 177 -2.55 8.89 0.03
C ASP A 177 -3.37 7.91 -0.83
N VAL A 178 -4.59 7.62 -0.38
CA VAL A 178 -5.41 6.53 -0.94
C VAL A 178 -6.07 6.95 -2.25
N ASP A 179 -6.54 8.18 -2.39
CA ASP A 179 -7.27 8.64 -3.59
C ASP A 179 -6.48 9.57 -4.51
N GLY A 180 -5.24 9.92 -4.15
CA GLY A 180 -4.34 10.71 -4.98
C GLY A 180 -4.55 12.20 -4.93
N ASP A 181 -5.31 12.71 -3.97
CA ASP A 181 -5.55 14.14 -3.82
C ASP A 181 -4.41 14.88 -3.09
N GLY A 182 -3.41 14.14 -2.59
CA GLY A 182 -2.25 14.66 -1.85
C GLY A 182 -2.52 14.85 -0.35
N VAL A 183 -3.72 14.54 0.13
CA VAL A 183 -4.04 14.33 1.54
C VAL A 183 -3.65 12.89 1.89
N VAL A 184 -3.13 12.71 3.10
CA VAL A 184 -2.60 11.41 3.53
C VAL A 184 -3.47 10.88 4.66
N GLU A 185 -4.00 9.68 4.47
CA GLU A 185 -4.70 8.92 5.50
C GLU A 185 -3.70 8.19 6.41
N ALA A 186 -3.90 8.32 7.72
CA ALA A 186 -3.03 7.74 8.73
C ALA A 186 -3.68 6.51 9.40
N PHE A 187 -3.27 5.31 9.00
CA PHE A 187 -3.78 4.04 9.52
C PHE A 187 -2.90 3.53 10.68
N PRO A 188 -3.46 3.18 11.85
CA PRO A 188 -2.67 2.65 12.97
C PRO A 188 -1.98 1.35 12.61
N ILE A 189 -0.65 1.27 12.78
CA ILE A 189 0.13 0.06 12.49
C ILE A 189 -0.34 -1.11 13.36
N ALA A 190 -0.69 -0.86 14.62
CA ALA A 190 -1.25 -1.88 15.51
C ALA A 190 -2.62 -2.39 15.04
N GLY A 191 -3.35 -1.62 14.23
CA GLY A 191 -4.63 -2.00 13.66
C GLY A 191 -4.53 -2.89 12.42
N LEU A 192 -3.32 -3.10 11.86
CA LEU A 192 -3.11 -3.99 10.71
C LEU A 192 -3.37 -5.46 11.03
N LEU A 193 -3.43 -5.81 12.31
CA LEU A 193 -3.75 -7.15 12.78
C LEU A 193 -5.07 -7.17 13.54
N ASP A 194 -5.83 -8.24 13.37
CA ASP A 194 -7.02 -8.52 14.17
C ASP A 194 -6.68 -9.09 15.57
N ALA A 195 -7.72 -9.49 16.31
CA ALA A 195 -7.58 -10.07 17.65
C ALA A 195 -6.88 -11.44 17.69
N VAL A 196 -6.87 -12.19 16.58
CA VAL A 196 -6.20 -13.49 16.45
C VAL A 196 -4.86 -13.39 15.72
N ARG A 197 -4.39 -12.17 15.45
CA ARG A 197 -3.17 -11.83 14.70
C ARG A 197 -3.23 -12.13 13.21
N GLY A 198 -4.42 -12.32 12.62
CA GLY A 198 -4.62 -12.30 11.17
C GLY A 198 -4.63 -10.86 10.62
N PRO A 199 -4.68 -10.67 9.29
CA PRO A 199 -4.98 -9.37 8.70
C PRO A 199 -6.33 -8.83 9.21
N ALA A 200 -6.42 -7.54 9.51
CA ALA A 200 -7.69 -6.95 9.91
C ALA A 200 -8.68 -6.88 8.73
N GLU A 201 -9.97 -7.11 8.97
CA GLU A 201 -11.00 -7.00 7.91
C GLU A 201 -11.17 -5.55 7.42
N SER A 202 -10.95 -4.57 8.30
CA SER A 202 -11.02 -3.14 7.98
C SER A 202 -10.01 -2.34 8.78
N LEU A 203 -9.49 -1.27 8.18
CA LEU A 203 -8.59 -0.30 8.79
C LEU A 203 -9.21 1.09 8.67
N GLU A 204 -9.35 1.77 9.81
CA GLU A 204 -9.84 3.14 9.86
C GLU A 204 -8.68 4.12 10.03
N ALA A 205 -8.65 5.13 9.17
CA ALA A 205 -7.71 6.23 9.29
C ALA A 205 -8.01 7.08 10.54
N ARG A 206 -6.96 7.65 11.13
CA ARG A 206 -7.06 8.61 12.24
C ARG A 206 -6.72 10.01 11.75
N ALA A 207 -7.35 11.00 12.36
CA ALA A 207 -6.96 12.39 12.20
C ALA A 207 -5.58 12.63 12.86
N GLN A 208 -4.52 12.50 12.06
CA GLN A 208 -3.15 12.69 12.50
C GLN A 208 -2.34 13.36 11.40
N ALA A 209 -1.60 14.42 11.74
CA ALA A 209 -0.66 15.03 10.81
C ALA A 209 0.55 14.10 10.62
N VAL A 210 0.90 13.83 9.37
CA VAL A 210 2.02 12.96 9.00
C VAL A 210 3.03 13.75 8.19
N THR A 211 4.30 13.68 8.59
CA THR A 211 5.43 14.25 7.83
C THR A 211 6.44 13.16 7.51
N CYS A 212 6.19 12.38 6.46
CA CYS A 212 7.15 11.44 5.92
C CYS A 212 7.09 11.43 4.39
N ALA A 213 8.21 11.08 3.75
CA ALA A 213 8.27 10.96 2.30
C ALA A 213 7.69 9.58 1.91
N PRO A 214 6.69 9.52 1.01
CA PRO A 214 6.12 8.24 0.58
C PRO A 214 7.12 7.44 -0.25
N SER A 215 7.13 6.13 -0.07
CA SER A 215 7.82 5.17 -0.91
C SER A 215 6.85 4.06 -1.34
N PHE A 216 7.05 3.53 -2.54
CA PHE A 216 6.18 2.49 -3.08
C PHE A 216 6.14 1.23 -2.22
N ALA A 217 7.31 0.85 -1.67
CA ALA A 217 7.45 -0.22 -0.71
C ALA A 217 8.04 0.30 0.61
N VAL A 218 7.62 -0.30 1.73
CA VAL A 218 8.10 -0.01 3.09
C VAL A 218 8.34 -1.34 3.78
N PHE A 219 9.53 -1.59 4.30
CA PHE A 219 9.89 -2.89 4.87
C PHE A 219 10.15 -2.82 6.38
N GLY A 220 9.83 -3.92 7.07
CA GLY A 220 10.25 -4.16 8.45
C GLY A 220 9.43 -3.46 9.51
N LEU A 221 8.15 -3.13 9.24
CA LEU A 221 7.26 -2.62 10.27
C LEU A 221 7.04 -3.70 11.32
N ARG A 222 7.23 -3.37 12.59
CA ARG A 222 7.21 -4.37 13.66
C ARG A 222 5.97 -4.20 14.52
N ILE A 223 5.14 -5.24 14.57
CA ILE A 223 4.02 -5.35 15.51
C ILE A 223 4.41 -6.40 16.54
N ALA A 224 4.49 -5.98 17.80
CA ALA A 224 4.84 -6.84 18.92
C ALA A 224 3.81 -6.65 20.04
N PRO A 225 3.49 -7.70 20.81
CA PRO A 225 2.67 -7.54 22.00
C PRO A 225 3.33 -6.57 22.99
N PRO A 226 2.54 -5.93 23.87
CA PRO A 226 3.09 -5.12 24.94
C PRO A 226 4.10 -5.93 25.78
N PRO A 227 5.20 -5.32 26.22
CA PRO A 227 6.16 -5.99 27.08
C PRO A 227 5.52 -6.38 28.42
N GLU A 228 5.65 -7.63 28.83
CA GLU A 228 5.19 -8.10 30.13
C GLU A 228 6.32 -8.02 31.17
N ASN A 229 6.08 -7.34 32.29
CA ASN A 229 7.01 -7.27 33.43
C ASN A 229 8.45 -6.84 33.05
N GLY A 230 8.58 -5.91 32.09
CA GLY A 230 9.88 -5.41 31.63
C GLY A 230 10.67 -6.39 30.77
N LYS A 231 10.09 -7.54 30.37
CA LYS A 231 10.71 -8.47 29.42
C LYS A 231 10.40 -8.05 27.99
N ALA A 232 11.35 -8.29 27.08
CA ALA A 232 11.11 -8.13 25.66
C ALA A 232 9.98 -9.06 25.19
N ALA A 233 9.21 -8.60 24.21
CA ALA A 233 8.17 -9.40 23.58
C ALA A 233 8.77 -10.72 23.04
N ASP A 234 8.11 -11.84 23.35
CA ASP A 234 8.53 -13.15 22.83
C ASP A 234 8.51 -13.09 21.29
N PRO A 235 9.63 -13.40 20.61
CA PRO A 235 9.75 -13.33 19.16
C PRO A 235 8.68 -14.10 18.38
N ARG A 236 8.10 -15.16 18.98
CA ARG A 236 7.01 -15.93 18.35
C ARG A 236 5.71 -15.13 18.17
N TYR A 237 5.58 -14.04 18.92
CA TYR A 237 4.41 -13.15 18.86
C TYR A 237 4.65 -11.89 18.03
N VAL A 238 5.86 -11.72 17.50
CA VAL A 238 6.20 -10.60 16.64
C VAL A 238 5.72 -10.91 15.23
N VAL A 239 5.06 -9.94 14.61
CA VAL A 239 4.72 -9.96 13.19
C VAL A 239 5.48 -8.81 12.53
N LEU A 240 6.19 -9.10 11.45
CA LEU A 240 6.75 -8.07 10.60
C LEU A 240 5.76 -7.79 9.47
N VAL A 241 5.48 -6.52 9.21
CA VAL A 241 4.62 -6.08 8.11
C VAL A 241 5.46 -5.31 7.12
N ASP A 242 5.28 -5.63 5.85
CA ASP A 242 5.93 -4.97 4.73
C ASP A 242 4.85 -4.43 3.80
N VAL A 243 4.89 -3.16 3.43
CA VAL A 243 4.13 -2.63 2.30
C VAL A 243 4.86 -3.02 1.03
N LEU A 244 4.24 -3.87 0.23
CA LEU A 244 4.81 -4.44 -1.00
C LEU A 244 4.43 -3.63 -2.24
N ALA A 245 3.27 -3.00 -2.22
CA ALA A 245 2.79 -2.14 -3.28
C ALA A 245 1.69 -1.19 -2.77
N VAL A 246 1.64 0.01 -3.36
CA VAL A 246 0.51 0.94 -3.29
C VAL A 246 0.19 1.35 -4.72
N VAL A 247 -0.91 0.87 -5.29
CA VAL A 247 -1.24 1.02 -6.72
C VAL A 247 -2.74 1.10 -6.91
N ASP A 248 -3.20 1.99 -7.77
CA ASP A 248 -4.55 1.93 -8.34
C ASP A 248 -4.57 0.82 -9.41
N PHE A 249 -4.93 -0.40 -9.00
CA PHE A 249 -4.86 -1.58 -9.86
C PHE A 249 -6.02 -1.61 -10.85
N ASP A 250 -7.21 -1.17 -10.47
CA ASP A 250 -8.38 -1.26 -11.35
C ASP A 250 -8.71 0.07 -12.08
N ASP A 251 -7.89 1.11 -11.89
CA ASP A 251 -8.07 2.46 -12.44
C ASP A 251 -9.40 3.10 -12.02
N ASP A 252 -9.87 2.81 -10.80
CA ASP A 252 -11.05 3.46 -10.22
C ASP A 252 -10.71 4.84 -9.61
N GLY A 253 -9.41 5.14 -9.42
CA GLY A 253 -8.89 6.37 -8.83
C GLY A 253 -8.40 6.20 -7.39
N ARG A 254 -8.63 5.07 -6.75
CA ARG A 254 -8.15 4.73 -5.40
C ARG A 254 -7.05 3.69 -5.49
N ARG A 255 -6.14 3.73 -4.52
CA ARG A 255 -4.98 2.85 -4.49
C ARG A 255 -5.23 1.68 -3.56
N GLU A 256 -5.11 0.48 -4.10
CA GLU A 256 -4.98 -0.72 -3.30
C GLU A 256 -3.62 -0.76 -2.62
N VAL A 257 -3.62 -1.37 -1.43
CA VAL A 257 -2.43 -1.54 -0.58
C VAL A 257 -2.16 -3.02 -0.41
N VAL A 258 -0.98 -3.46 -0.81
CA VAL A 258 -0.56 -4.86 -0.66
C VAL A 258 0.41 -4.98 0.50
N LEU A 259 0.02 -5.74 1.52
CA LEU A 259 0.82 -5.98 2.72
C LEU A 259 1.34 -7.42 2.75
N GLY A 260 2.62 -7.59 3.06
CA GLY A 260 3.21 -8.87 3.44
C GLY A 260 3.29 -8.97 4.96
N LEU A 261 2.55 -9.91 5.55
CA LEU A 261 2.57 -10.21 6.97
C LEU A 261 3.47 -11.42 7.20
N ARG A 262 4.62 -11.21 7.82
CA ARG A 262 5.61 -12.25 8.14
C ARG A 262 5.46 -12.68 9.59
N TYR A 263 4.96 -13.88 9.75
CA TYR A 263 4.91 -14.64 10.99
C TYR A 263 6.19 -15.48 11.12
N PRO A 264 6.49 -16.06 12.30
CA PRO A 264 7.67 -16.91 12.46
C PRO A 264 7.75 -18.12 11.53
N ASP A 265 6.61 -18.64 11.07
CA ASP A 265 6.45 -19.91 10.36
C ASP A 265 5.80 -19.78 8.97
N GLN A 266 5.24 -18.61 8.64
CA GLN A 266 4.56 -18.35 7.39
C GLN A 266 4.56 -16.87 7.01
N ARG A 267 4.31 -16.59 5.72
CA ARG A 267 4.00 -15.25 5.23
C ARG A 267 2.65 -15.24 4.52
N THR A 268 1.82 -14.28 4.89
CA THR A 268 0.53 -13.98 4.26
C THR A 268 0.65 -12.70 3.46
N ILE A 269 0.00 -12.63 2.30
CA ILE A 269 -0.23 -11.40 1.57
C ILE A 269 -1.69 -11.01 1.77
N ALA A 270 -1.91 -9.79 2.27
CA ALA A 270 -3.22 -9.19 2.40
C ALA A 270 -3.30 -7.99 1.46
N ILE A 271 -4.39 -7.89 0.71
CA ILE A 271 -4.64 -6.79 -0.21
C ILE A 271 -5.85 -6.02 0.30
N TYR A 272 -5.68 -4.72 0.45
CA TYR A 272 -6.73 -3.82 0.91
C TYR A 272 -7.14 -2.86 -0.21
N GLY A 273 -8.43 -2.56 -0.29
CA GLY A 273 -8.98 -1.55 -1.19
C GLY A 273 -9.88 -0.58 -0.42
N ALA A 274 -10.07 0.62 -0.96
CA ALA A 274 -10.96 1.62 -0.40
C ALA A 274 -12.25 1.67 -1.23
N GLY A 275 -13.24 0.82 -0.93
CA GLY A 275 -14.49 0.78 -1.70
C GLY A 275 -15.42 1.97 -1.42
N GLU A 276 -15.56 2.35 -0.13
CA GLU A 276 -16.54 3.37 0.30
C GLU A 276 -15.90 4.74 0.49
N SER A 277 -14.79 4.80 1.23
CA SER A 277 -14.09 6.04 1.59
C SER A 277 -12.58 5.86 1.52
N PRO A 278 -11.79 6.87 1.13
CA PRO A 278 -10.32 6.81 1.25
C PRO A 278 -9.86 6.60 2.71
N SER A 279 -10.66 7.04 3.69
CA SER A 279 -10.38 6.87 5.12
C SER A 279 -10.53 5.45 5.67
N THR A 280 -11.04 4.51 4.85
CA THR A 280 -11.39 3.16 5.29
C THR A 280 -10.88 2.14 4.28
N LEU A 281 -9.90 1.34 4.67
CA LEU A 281 -9.36 0.25 3.86
C LEU A 281 -10.01 -1.06 4.27
N GLN A 282 -10.61 -1.77 3.33
CA GLN A 282 -11.23 -3.08 3.55
C GLN A 282 -10.34 -4.18 2.97
N LEU A 283 -10.23 -5.30 3.67
CA LEU A 283 -9.56 -6.49 3.15
C LEU A 283 -10.36 -7.03 1.96
N ILE A 284 -9.74 -7.04 0.78
CA ILE A 284 -10.36 -7.52 -0.47
C ILE A 284 -9.76 -8.83 -0.97
N GLY A 285 -8.65 -9.27 -0.38
CA GLY A 285 -8.08 -10.59 -0.63
C GLY A 285 -6.97 -10.96 0.32
N GLU A 286 -6.88 -12.25 0.63
CA GLU A 286 -5.83 -12.85 1.43
C GLU A 286 -5.27 -14.09 0.74
N ALA A 287 -3.94 -14.21 0.66
CA ALA A 287 -3.30 -15.38 0.07
C ALA A 287 -2.02 -15.76 0.79
N THR A 288 -1.72 -17.05 0.83
CA THR A 288 -0.41 -17.54 1.30
C THR A 288 0.68 -17.15 0.30
N SER A 289 1.81 -16.63 0.78
CA SER A 289 2.95 -16.28 -0.06
C SER A 289 3.84 -17.49 -0.40
N TRP A 290 4.69 -17.36 -1.43
CA TRP A 290 5.80 -18.28 -1.74
C TRP A 290 6.75 -18.53 -0.56
N VAL A 291 6.83 -17.57 0.36
CA VAL A 291 7.86 -17.51 1.40
C VAL A 291 7.35 -18.21 2.66
N ARG A 292 7.96 -19.37 2.97
CA ARG A 292 8.05 -19.90 4.34
C ARG A 292 9.40 -19.54 4.93
#